data_AF-A0A351A357-F1
#
_entry.id   AF-A0A351A357-F1
#
_cell.length_a   1.000
_cell.length_b   1.000
_cell.length_c   1.000
_cell.angle_alpha   90.00
_cell.angle_beta   90.00
_cell.angle_gamma   90.00
#
_symmetry.space_group_name_H-M   'P 1'
#
loop_
_entity.id
_entity.type
_entity.pdbx_description
1 polymer ?
#
loop_
_entity_poly.entity_id
_entity_poly.type
_entity_poly.pdbx_seq_one_letter_code
_entity_poly.pdbx_strand_id
1 'polypeptide(L)'
;MTAFILLAGLLLAGALLLIVPPLLGAGARQRREQARQSTMALTVLREQLAELDADLASGQIDAESHARSREELERRALEEGEAAAEAAELADARPSRGWAVAMAVSIPAVAIASYLAIGEPEALDPANLTTQQGFTREQVNDMVGQLVARLEQEPDNVEGWTMLARTYMVLEDYPKAVAAFARLGALV
;
A
#
# COMPACT_ATOMS: atom_id res chain seq x y z
N MET A 1 13.43 11.33 -8.55
CA MET A 1 13.14 11.28 -7.10
C MET A 1 11.72 11.74 -6.76
N THR A 2 11.31 12.95 -7.16
CA THR A 2 9.95 13.49 -6.88
C THR A 2 8.82 12.61 -7.42
N ALA A 3 8.96 12.09 -8.65
CA ALA A 3 7.95 11.22 -9.26
C ALA A 3 7.74 9.90 -8.50
N PHE A 4 8.80 9.28 -7.98
CA PHE A 4 8.70 8.05 -7.20
C PHE A 4 7.99 8.29 -5.86
N ILE A 5 8.33 9.36 -5.15
CA ILE A 5 7.71 9.73 -3.87
C ILE A 5 6.24 10.09 -4.06
N LEU A 6 5.91 10.82 -5.13
CA LEU A 6 4.52 11.13 -5.48
C LEU A 6 3.72 9.86 -5.79
N LEU A 7 4.30 8.92 -6.53
CA LEU A 7 3.63 7.67 -6.89
C LEU A 7 3.46 6.74 -5.68
N ALA A 8 4.48 6.65 -4.81
CA ALA A 8 4.41 5.89 -3.57
C ALA A 8 3.38 6.50 -2.59
N GLY A 9 3.36 7.83 -2.44
CA GLY A 9 2.39 8.55 -1.63
C GLY A 9 0.96 8.39 -2.16
N LEU A 10 0.78 8.41 -3.48
CA LEU A 10 -0.52 8.19 -4.13
C LEU A 10 -1.02 6.75 -3.92
N LEU A 11 -0.13 5.75 -4.03
CA LEU A 11 -0.48 4.36 -3.74
C LEU A 11 -0.82 4.13 -2.27
N LEU A 12 -0.09 4.74 -1.33
CA LEU A 12 -0.39 4.67 0.10
C LEU A 12 -1.74 5.34 0.40
N ALA A 13 -1.98 6.53 -0.17
CA ALA A 13 -3.25 7.24 -0.03
C ALA A 13 -4.41 6.42 -0.62
N GLY A 14 -4.22 5.79 -1.78
CA GLY A 14 -5.19 4.90 -2.40
C GLY A 14 -5.50 3.67 -1.55
N ALA A 15 -4.46 3.02 -1.00
CA ALA A 15 -4.61 1.88 -0.09
C ALA A 15 -5.38 2.26 1.18
N LEU A 16 -5.03 3.39 1.81
CA LEU A 16 -5.75 3.92 2.97
C LEU A 16 -7.20 4.26 2.61
N LEU A 17 -7.44 4.91 1.47
CA LEU A 17 -8.79 5.27 1.02
C LEU A 17 -9.67 4.03 0.74
N LEU A 18 -9.08 2.89 0.41
CA LEU A 18 -9.82 1.64 0.20
C LEU A 18 -10.04 0.85 1.50
N ILE A 19 -9.09 0.90 2.44
CA ILE A 19 -9.12 0.14 3.70
C ILE A 19 -9.89 0.87 4.80
N VAL A 20 -9.77 2.18 4.89
CA VAL A 20 -10.31 2.98 5.99
C VAL A 20 -11.85 3.05 5.98
N PRO A 21 -12.56 3.23 4.85
CA PRO A 21 -14.03 3.25 4.84
C PRO A 21 -14.71 1.95 5.30
N PRO A 22 -14.30 0.74 4.85
CA PRO A 22 -14.89 -0.50 5.35
C PRO A 22 -14.56 -0.73 6.82
N LEU A 23 -13.37 -0.35 7.31
CA LEU A 23 -13.00 -0.45 8.72
C LEU A 23 -13.69 0.57 9.62
N LEU A 24 -13.85 1.82 9.18
CA LEU A 24 -14.44 2.88 10.02
C LEU A 24 -15.97 2.87 10.07
N GLY A 25 -16.63 2.17 9.13
CA GLY A 25 -18.02 1.82 9.30
C GLY A 25 -18.97 2.06 8.13
N ALA A 26 -18.55 1.84 6.88
CA ALA A 26 -19.49 1.73 5.77
C ALA A 26 -20.63 0.74 6.07
N GLY A 27 -20.29 -0.46 6.58
CA GLY A 27 -21.28 -1.43 7.06
C GLY A 27 -21.91 -1.10 8.42
N ALA A 28 -21.44 -0.06 9.13
CA ALA A 28 -22.06 0.40 10.39
C ALA A 28 -23.33 1.19 10.14
N ARG A 29 -23.29 2.02 9.10
CA ARG A 29 -24.40 2.90 8.76
C ARG A 29 -25.60 2.06 8.34
N GLN A 30 -25.39 1.08 7.47
CA GLN A 30 -26.45 0.17 7.03
C GLN A 30 -27.01 -0.69 8.18
N ARG A 31 -26.17 -1.21 9.07
CA ARG A 31 -26.62 -1.97 10.26
C ARG A 31 -27.39 -1.11 11.26
N ARG A 32 -26.94 0.13 11.50
CA ARG A 32 -27.69 1.08 12.35
C ARG A 32 -29.03 1.46 11.75
N GLU A 33 -29.10 1.57 10.43
CA GLU A 33 -30.35 1.84 9.72
C GLU A 33 -31.31 0.64 9.86
N GLN A 34 -30.82 -0.58 9.70
CA GLN A 34 -31.62 -1.80 9.90
C GLN A 34 -32.13 -1.93 11.35
N ALA A 35 -31.29 -1.68 12.35
CA ALA A 35 -31.71 -1.67 13.75
C ALA A 35 -32.74 -0.57 14.09
N ARG A 36 -32.67 0.57 13.40
CA ARG A 36 -33.69 1.63 13.52
C ARG A 36 -35.00 1.21 12.89
N GLN A 37 -34.94 0.59 11.70
CA GLN A 37 -36.12 0.08 11.00
C GLN A 37 -36.83 -0.99 11.84
N SER A 38 -36.10 -1.93 12.44
CA SER A 38 -36.70 -2.97 13.28
C SER A 38 -37.32 -2.41 14.56
N THR A 39 -36.68 -1.42 15.18
CA THR A 39 -37.27 -0.70 16.32
C THR A 39 -38.58 -0.01 15.91
N MET A 40 -38.63 0.62 14.74
CA MET A 40 -39.85 1.24 14.21
C MET A 40 -40.93 0.19 13.91
N ALA A 41 -40.57 -0.93 13.29
CA ALA A 41 -41.50 -2.03 13.03
C ALA A 41 -42.10 -2.56 14.34
N LEU A 42 -41.30 -2.77 15.40
CA LEU A 42 -41.80 -3.17 16.71
C LEU A 42 -42.79 -2.15 17.31
N THR A 43 -42.58 -0.85 17.12
CA THR A 43 -43.56 0.15 17.57
C THR A 43 -44.89 0.05 16.83
N VAL A 44 -44.84 -0.21 15.51
CA VAL A 44 -46.05 -0.40 14.70
C VAL A 44 -46.79 -1.68 15.08
N LEU A 45 -46.08 -2.80 15.29
CA LEU A 45 -46.71 -4.05 15.74
C LEU A 45 -47.38 -3.88 17.11
N ARG A 46 -46.77 -3.11 18.01
CA ARG A 46 -47.36 -2.82 19.32
C ARG A 46 -48.66 -2.01 19.20
N GLU A 47 -48.72 -1.08 18.26
CA GLU A 47 -49.93 -0.29 17.97
C GLU A 47 -51.03 -1.17 17.34
N GLN A 48 -50.67 -2.05 16.40
CA GLN A 48 -51.59 -3.03 15.81
C GLN A 48 -52.18 -3.98 16.84
N LEU A 49 -51.39 -4.40 17.84
CA LEU A 49 -51.87 -5.26 18.91
C LEU A 49 -52.87 -4.52 19.81
N ALA A 50 -52.63 -3.24 20.10
CA ALA A 50 -53.56 -2.41 20.86
C ALA A 50 -54.88 -2.14 20.10
N GLU A 51 -54.80 -1.97 18.78
CA GLU A 51 -55.97 -1.85 17.90
C GLU A 51 -56.77 -3.15 17.88
N LEU A 52 -56.10 -4.30 17.72
CA LEU A 52 -56.74 -5.63 17.76
C LEU A 52 -57.45 -5.89 19.10
N ASP A 53 -56.85 -5.48 20.22
CA ASP A 53 -57.46 -5.57 21.56
C ASP A 53 -58.70 -4.65 21.68
N ALA A 54 -58.67 -3.46 21.08
CA ALA A 54 -59.81 -2.54 21.07
C ALA A 54 -60.96 -3.06 20.19
N ASP A 55 -60.66 -3.74 19.09
CA ASP A 55 -61.66 -4.37 18.22
C ASP A 55 -62.39 -5.52 18.92
N LEU A 56 -61.66 -6.32 19.73
CA LEU A 56 -62.28 -7.34 20.58
C LEU A 56 -63.15 -6.69 21.66
N ALA A 57 -62.67 -5.64 22.31
CA ALA A 57 -63.42 -4.93 23.36
C ALA A 57 -64.68 -4.25 22.83
N SER A 58 -64.66 -3.79 21.57
CA SER A 58 -65.82 -3.22 20.88
C SER A 58 -66.74 -4.27 20.25
N GLY A 59 -66.36 -5.56 20.29
CA GLY A 59 -67.14 -6.67 19.76
C GLY A 59 -67.17 -6.76 18.24
N GLN A 60 -66.22 -6.11 17.55
CA GLN A 60 -66.10 -6.17 16.09
C GLN A 60 -65.52 -7.50 15.60
N ILE A 61 -64.71 -8.16 16.43
CA ILE A 61 -64.10 -9.46 16.17
C ILE A 61 -64.44 -10.45 17.28
N ASP A 62 -64.47 -11.74 16.95
CA ASP A 62 -64.62 -12.81 17.94
C ASP A 62 -63.29 -13.12 18.66
N ALA A 63 -63.39 -13.80 19.81
CA ALA A 63 -62.22 -14.15 20.62
C ALA A 63 -61.28 -15.15 19.93
N GLU A 64 -61.80 -15.98 19.02
CA GLU A 64 -61.00 -16.98 18.30
C GLU A 64 -60.12 -16.32 17.23
N SER A 65 -60.68 -15.36 16.48
CA SER A 65 -59.99 -14.56 15.47
C SER A 65 -58.97 -13.63 16.11
N HIS A 66 -59.29 -13.04 17.26
CA HIS A 66 -58.33 -12.27 18.07
C HIS A 66 -57.12 -13.12 18.46
N ALA A 67 -57.35 -14.32 19.01
CA ALA A 67 -56.28 -15.21 19.43
C ALA A 67 -55.35 -15.61 18.26
N ARG A 68 -55.93 -15.94 17.09
CA ARG A 68 -55.14 -16.29 15.89
C ARG A 68 -54.30 -15.12 15.38
N SER A 69 -54.90 -13.94 15.23
CA SER A 69 -54.19 -12.74 14.74
C SER A 69 -53.12 -12.27 15.72
N ARG A 70 -53.37 -12.40 17.03
CA ARG A 70 -52.40 -12.09 18.08
C ARG A 70 -51.18 -13.02 18.02
N GLU A 71 -51.38 -14.32 17.83
CA GLU A 71 -50.27 -15.27 17.71
C GLU A 71 -49.38 -14.93 16.49
N GLU A 72 -49.98 -14.55 15.37
CA GLU A 72 -49.22 -14.14 14.18
C GLU A 72 -48.43 -12.84 14.42
N LEU A 73 -49.02 -11.84 15.09
CA LEU A 73 -48.34 -10.60 15.47
C LEU A 73 -47.20 -10.86 16.46
N GLU A 74 -47.41 -11.72 17.47
CA GLU A 74 -46.37 -12.09 18.43
C GLU A 74 -45.20 -12.79 17.74
N ARG A 75 -45.47 -13.69 16.79
CA ARG A 75 -44.41 -14.35 16.01
C ARG A 75 -43.59 -13.35 15.20
N ARG A 76 -44.25 -12.43 14.50
CA ARG A 76 -43.57 -11.36 13.74
C ARG A 76 -42.78 -10.42 14.66
N ALA A 77 -43.29 -10.12 15.85
CA ALA A 77 -42.59 -9.29 16.83
C ALA A 77 -41.32 -9.97 17.36
N LEU A 78 -41.34 -11.30 17.53
CA LEU A 78 -40.14 -12.08 17.88
C LEU A 78 -39.12 -12.05 16.74
N GLU A 79 -39.53 -12.30 15.50
CA GLU A 79 -38.67 -12.25 14.32
C GLU A 79 -37.97 -10.87 14.18
N GLU A 80 -38.73 -9.78 14.34
CA GLU A 80 -38.19 -8.42 14.24
C GLU A 80 -37.29 -8.06 15.45
N GLY A 81 -37.63 -8.57 16.64
CA GLY A 81 -36.84 -8.41 17.86
C GLY A 81 -35.49 -9.15 17.80
N GLU A 82 -35.46 -10.35 17.24
CA GLU A 82 -34.23 -11.11 16.98
C GLU A 82 -33.34 -10.38 15.97
N ALA A 83 -33.91 -9.89 14.86
CA ALA A 83 -33.16 -9.10 13.88
C ALA A 83 -32.55 -7.82 14.49
N ALA A 84 -33.27 -7.16 15.40
CA ALA A 84 -32.75 -6.02 16.15
C ALA A 84 -31.60 -6.40 17.09
N ALA A 85 -31.72 -7.54 17.79
CA ALA A 85 -30.70 -8.05 18.70
C ALA A 85 -29.41 -8.46 17.97
N GLU A 86 -29.52 -9.20 16.86
CA GLU A 86 -28.38 -9.58 16.02
C GLU A 86 -27.64 -8.35 15.47
N ALA A 87 -28.38 -7.35 15.00
CA ALA A 87 -27.80 -6.10 14.51
C ALA A 87 -27.05 -5.33 15.62
N ALA A 88 -27.56 -5.36 16.86
CA ALA A 88 -26.91 -4.76 18.02
C ALA A 88 -25.66 -5.51 18.46
N GLU A 89 -25.71 -6.84 18.52
CA GLU A 89 -24.58 -7.69 18.92
C GLU A 89 -23.40 -7.56 17.94
N LEU A 90 -23.68 -7.58 16.64
CA LEU A 90 -22.68 -7.34 15.59
C LEU A 90 -22.13 -5.91 15.58
N ALA A 91 -22.86 -4.94 16.15
CA ALA A 91 -22.36 -3.58 16.32
C ALA A 91 -21.42 -3.48 17.52
N ASP A 92 -21.63 -4.29 18.55
CA ASP A 92 -20.81 -4.35 19.76
C ASP A 92 -19.52 -5.18 19.57
N ALA A 93 -19.56 -6.22 18.73
CA ALA A 93 -18.42 -7.06 18.35
C ALA A 93 -17.31 -6.35 17.55
N ARG A 94 -17.33 -5.01 17.46
CA ARG A 94 -16.31 -4.27 16.74
C ARG A 94 -15.03 -4.18 17.56
N PRO A 95 -13.87 -4.59 17.03
CA PRO A 95 -12.60 -4.15 17.61
C PRO A 95 -12.61 -2.63 17.64
N SER A 96 -12.20 -2.06 18.78
CA SER A 96 -12.29 -0.62 18.99
C SER A 96 -11.62 0.10 17.81
N ARG A 97 -12.22 1.21 17.36
CA ARG A 97 -11.65 2.03 16.28
C ARG A 97 -10.18 2.38 16.53
N GLY A 98 -9.75 2.40 17.80
CA GLY A 98 -8.36 2.55 18.22
C GLY A 98 -7.44 1.42 17.73
N TRP A 99 -7.84 0.15 17.84
CA TRP A 99 -7.03 -0.98 17.34
C TRP A 99 -6.92 -1.01 15.81
N ALA A 100 -8.01 -0.67 15.12
CA ALA A 100 -8.02 -0.52 13.66
C ALA A 100 -7.02 0.56 13.19
N VAL A 101 -7.03 1.72 13.84
CA VAL A 101 -6.10 2.82 13.55
C VAL A 101 -4.67 2.45 13.95
N ALA A 102 -4.49 1.83 15.12
CA ALA A 102 -3.17 1.39 15.58
C ALA A 102 -2.53 0.40 14.60
N MET A 103 -3.29 -0.58 14.09
CA MET A 103 -2.78 -1.49 13.06
C MET A 103 -2.47 -0.76 11.74
N ALA A 104 -3.36 0.11 11.29
CA ALA A 104 -3.17 0.88 10.05
C ALA A 104 -1.94 1.80 10.09
N VAL A 105 -1.55 2.30 11.28
CA VAL A 105 -0.35 3.13 11.47
C VAL A 105 0.89 2.27 11.74
N SER A 106 0.75 1.17 12.49
CA SER A 106 1.88 0.31 12.86
C SER A 106 2.53 -0.36 11.66
N ILE A 107 1.75 -0.80 10.66
CA ILE A 107 2.29 -1.49 9.48
C ILE A 107 3.21 -0.55 8.67
N PRO A 108 2.79 0.68 8.28
CA PRO A 108 3.69 1.66 7.68
C PRO A 108 4.86 2.05 8.57
N ALA A 109 4.64 2.23 9.87
CA ALA A 109 5.70 2.63 10.80
C ALA A 109 6.81 1.56 10.90
N VAL A 110 6.43 0.29 10.97
CA VAL A 110 7.37 -0.84 10.99
C VAL A 110 8.10 -0.95 9.64
N ALA A 111 7.42 -0.75 8.52
CA ALA A 111 8.04 -0.73 7.21
C ALA A 111 9.11 0.38 7.10
N ILE A 112 8.78 1.60 7.54
CA ILE A 112 9.71 2.74 7.58
C ILE A 112 10.88 2.45 8.52
N ALA A 113 10.62 1.96 9.73
CA ALA A 113 11.66 1.65 10.71
C ALA A 113 12.61 0.55 10.19
N SER A 114 12.08 -0.48 9.54
CA SER A 114 12.87 -1.56 8.95
C SER A 114 13.73 -1.05 7.79
N TYR A 115 13.20 -0.15 6.96
CA TYR A 115 13.97 0.49 5.88
C TYR A 115 15.10 1.36 6.43
N LEU A 116 14.88 2.09 7.53
CA LEU A 116 15.93 2.88 8.16
C LEU A 116 17.00 2.03 8.88
N ALA A 117 16.63 0.86 9.40
CA ALA A 117 17.54 -0.02 10.14
C ALA A 117 18.39 -0.93 9.23
N ILE A 118 17.85 -1.39 8.11
CA ILE A 118 18.47 -2.39 7.22
C ILE A 118 18.82 -1.80 5.85
N GLY A 119 18.09 -0.77 5.43
CA GLY A 119 18.30 -0.14 4.12
C GLY A 119 19.52 0.78 4.09
N GLU A 120 19.85 1.21 2.88
CA GLU A 120 20.92 2.16 2.60
C GLU A 120 20.29 3.53 2.29
N PRO A 121 19.86 4.31 3.30
CA PRO A 121 19.21 5.60 3.08
C PRO A 121 20.12 6.59 2.35
N GLU A 122 21.44 6.44 2.50
CA GLU A 122 22.46 7.22 1.81
C GLU A 122 22.57 6.92 0.31
N ALA A 123 22.09 5.78 -0.16
CA ALA A 123 22.02 5.47 -1.60
C ALA A 123 20.90 6.26 -2.31
N LEU A 124 20.01 6.89 -1.55
CA LEU A 124 19.00 7.83 -2.06
C LEU A 124 19.51 9.27 -2.11
N ASP A 125 20.71 9.55 -1.59
CA ASP A 125 21.30 10.88 -1.67
C ASP A 125 21.84 11.12 -3.09
N PRO A 126 21.34 12.13 -3.83
CA PRO A 126 21.87 12.48 -5.15
C PRO A 126 23.38 12.79 -5.12
N ALA A 127 23.94 13.21 -3.99
CA ALA A 127 25.38 13.39 -3.83
C ALA A 127 26.16 12.07 -3.94
N ASN A 128 25.64 10.97 -3.38
CA ASN A 128 26.27 9.64 -3.42
C ASN A 128 26.02 8.88 -4.74
N LEU A 129 24.98 9.25 -5.49
CA LEU A 129 24.82 8.79 -6.87
C LEU A 129 25.87 9.39 -7.81
N THR A 130 26.43 10.55 -7.45
CA THR A 130 27.47 11.23 -8.23
C THR A 130 28.85 10.63 -8.00
N THR A 131 29.13 10.09 -6.80
CA THR A 131 30.37 9.34 -6.51
C THR A 131 30.42 7.95 -7.16
N GLN A 132 29.28 7.43 -7.64
CA GLN A 132 29.26 6.24 -8.50
C GLN A 132 29.44 6.54 -9.99
N GLN A 133 29.38 7.81 -10.41
CA GLN A 133 29.83 8.19 -11.74
C GLN A 133 31.34 8.40 -11.69
N GLY A 134 32.04 7.54 -12.44
CA GLY A 134 33.48 7.37 -12.41
C GLY A 134 34.28 8.65 -12.62
N PHE A 135 35.59 8.49 -12.40
CA PHE A 135 36.64 9.46 -12.67
C PHE A 135 36.26 10.49 -13.74
N THR A 136 36.48 11.77 -13.44
CA THR A 136 36.23 12.84 -14.41
C THR A 136 37.04 12.57 -15.68
N ARG A 137 36.57 13.08 -16.84
CA ARG A 137 37.28 12.89 -18.12
C ARG A 137 38.74 13.35 -18.04
N GLU A 138 39.02 14.38 -17.25
CA GLU A 138 40.37 14.87 -16.96
C GLU A 138 41.18 13.86 -16.14
N GLN A 139 40.62 13.30 -15.07
CA GLN A 139 41.28 12.25 -14.28
C GLN A 139 41.57 10.99 -15.10
N VAL A 140 40.64 10.58 -15.97
CA VAL A 140 40.86 9.46 -16.89
C VAL A 140 41.99 9.77 -17.87
N ASN A 141 42.04 10.98 -18.44
CA ASN A 141 43.12 11.39 -19.33
C ASN A 141 44.48 11.42 -18.63
N ASP A 142 44.54 11.88 -17.37
CA ASP A 142 45.77 11.90 -16.58
C ASP A 142 46.26 10.49 -16.27
N MET A 143 45.37 9.57 -15.89
CA MET A 143 45.71 8.16 -15.67
C MET A 143 46.21 7.48 -16.95
N VAL A 144 45.57 7.75 -18.10
CA VAL A 144 46.03 7.26 -19.40
C VAL A 144 47.40 7.85 -19.76
N GLY A 145 47.64 9.13 -19.49
CA GLY A 145 48.93 9.77 -19.70
C GLY A 145 50.06 9.13 -18.88
N GLN A 146 49.79 8.79 -17.61
CA GLN A 146 50.75 8.07 -16.76
C GLN A 146 51.03 6.66 -17.28
N LEU A 147 50.00 5.96 -17.78
CA LEU A 147 50.16 4.64 -18.39
C LEU A 147 51.04 4.71 -19.64
N VAL A 148 50.83 5.70 -20.52
CA VAL A 148 51.66 5.94 -21.70
C VAL A 148 53.12 6.19 -21.30
N ALA A 149 53.37 7.09 -20.34
CA ALA A 149 54.73 7.39 -19.90
C ALA A 149 55.47 6.18 -19.32
N ARG A 150 54.75 5.26 -18.65
CA ARG A 150 55.32 3.99 -18.16
C ARG A 150 55.65 3.04 -19.31
N LEU A 151 54.77 2.93 -20.31
CA LEU A 151 54.98 2.05 -21.47
C LEU A 151 56.09 2.55 -22.41
N GLU A 152 56.37 3.85 -22.43
CA GLU A 152 57.54 4.40 -23.10
C GLU A 152 58.86 3.98 -22.43
N GLN A 153 58.84 3.76 -21.11
CA GLN A 153 59.99 3.27 -20.34
C GLN A 153 60.13 1.75 -20.39
N GLU A 154 59.01 1.03 -20.52
CA GLU A 154 58.93 -0.43 -20.63
C GLU A 154 58.31 -0.85 -21.98
N PRO A 155 59.06 -0.68 -23.10
CA PRO A 155 58.50 -0.88 -24.44
C PRO A 155 58.07 -2.31 -24.73
N ASP A 156 58.63 -3.30 -24.03
CA ASP A 156 58.36 -4.74 -24.23
C ASP A 156 57.09 -5.24 -23.51
N ASN A 157 56.33 -4.36 -22.85
CA ASN A 157 55.16 -4.73 -22.05
C ASN A 157 53.89 -4.91 -22.91
N VAL A 158 53.73 -6.10 -23.49
CA VAL A 158 52.58 -6.48 -24.35
C VAL A 158 51.22 -6.33 -23.63
N GLU A 159 51.14 -6.65 -22.34
CA GLU A 159 49.89 -6.53 -21.58
C GLU A 159 49.48 -5.06 -21.40
N GLY A 160 50.45 -4.20 -21.10
CA GLY A 160 50.23 -2.77 -20.93
C GLY A 160 49.81 -2.07 -22.23
N TRP A 161 50.43 -2.41 -23.36
CA TRP A 161 50.00 -1.91 -24.67
C TRP A 161 48.59 -2.40 -25.06
N THR A 162 48.21 -3.61 -24.67
CA THR A 162 46.85 -4.16 -24.90
C THR A 162 45.80 -3.40 -24.09
N MET A 163 46.11 -3.10 -22.82
CA MET A 163 45.24 -2.31 -21.96
C MET A 163 45.08 -0.87 -22.48
N LEU A 164 46.16 -0.26 -22.97
CA LEU A 164 46.14 1.08 -23.54
C LEU A 164 45.25 1.15 -24.80
N ALA A 165 45.40 0.19 -25.71
CA ALA A 165 44.61 0.12 -26.94
C ALA A 165 43.10 -0.02 -26.65
N ARG A 166 42.72 -0.89 -25.71
CA ARG A 166 41.32 -1.04 -25.27
C ARG A 166 40.78 0.22 -24.61
N THR A 167 41.59 0.89 -23.79
CA THR A 167 41.19 2.15 -23.14
C THR A 167 40.91 3.24 -24.16
N TYR A 168 41.75 3.38 -25.20
CA TYR A 168 41.49 4.33 -26.28
C TYR A 168 40.24 3.98 -27.12
N MET A 169 39.94 2.70 -27.30
CA MET A 169 38.68 2.26 -27.95
C MET A 169 37.44 2.65 -27.14
N VAL A 170 37.47 2.51 -25.81
CA VAL A 170 36.37 2.92 -24.92
C VAL A 170 36.21 4.44 -24.88
N LEU A 171 37.32 5.18 -25.00
CA LEU A 171 37.33 6.65 -25.07
C LEU A 171 37.02 7.21 -26.48
N GLU A 172 36.73 6.33 -27.45
CA GLU A 172 36.48 6.66 -28.86
C GLU A 172 37.63 7.40 -29.56
N ASP A 173 38.86 7.31 -29.02
CA ASP A 173 40.08 7.87 -29.60
C ASP A 173 40.75 6.82 -30.51
N TYR A 174 40.04 6.49 -31.60
CA TYR A 174 40.47 5.48 -32.57
C TYR A 174 41.88 5.70 -33.15
N PRO A 175 42.33 6.93 -33.47
CA PRO A 175 43.68 7.17 -33.96
C PRO A 175 44.76 6.67 -32.99
N LYS A 176 44.61 6.93 -31.68
CA LYS A 176 45.57 6.47 -30.67
C LYS A 176 45.46 4.97 -30.40
N ALA A 177 44.25 4.40 -30.48
CA ALA A 177 44.06 2.95 -30.40
C ALA A 177 44.83 2.21 -31.50
N VAL A 178 44.77 2.70 -32.75
CA VAL A 178 45.50 2.12 -33.89
C VAL A 178 47.01 2.17 -33.67
N ALA A 179 47.54 3.29 -33.15
CA ALA A 179 48.96 3.41 -32.83
C ALA A 179 49.41 2.41 -31.75
N ALA A 180 48.59 2.21 -30.71
CA ALA A 180 48.86 1.23 -29.66
C ALA A 180 48.81 -0.22 -30.20
N PHE A 181 47.85 -0.55 -31.08
CA PHE A 181 47.81 -1.86 -31.75
C PHE A 181 48.97 -2.10 -32.71
N ALA A 182 49.44 -1.07 -33.42
CA ALA A 182 50.62 -1.18 -34.28
C ALA A 182 51.90 -1.48 -33.46
N ARG A 183 52.02 -0.91 -32.25
CA ARG A 183 53.11 -1.23 -31.32
C ARG A 183 53.03 -2.68 -30.83
N LEU A 184 51.84 -3.18 -30.50
CA LEU A 184 51.63 -4.59 -30.16
C LEU A 184 52.07 -5.54 -31.28
N GLY A 185 51.70 -5.23 -32.53
CA GLY A 185 52.07 -6.04 -33.70
C GLY A 185 53.57 -6.02 -34.03
N ALA A 186 54.34 -5.11 -33.44
CA ALA A 186 55.80 -5.07 -33.57
C ALA A 186 56.54 -5.85 -32.46
N LEU A 187 55.83 -6.24 -31.39
CA LEU A 187 56.37 -6.93 -30.21
C LEU A 187 56.09 -8.45 -30.21
N VAL A 188 55.25 -8.93 -31.14
CA VAL A 188 54.89 -10.34 -31.34
C VAL A 188 55.44 -10.83 -32.67
#